data_AF-A0AAN6E6S2-F1
#
_entry.id   AF-A0AAN6E6S2-F1
#
_cell.length_a   1.000
_cell.length_b   1.000
_cell.length_c   1.000
_cell.angle_alpha   90.00
_cell.angle_beta   90.00
_cell.angle_gamma   90.00
#
_symmetry.space_group_name_H-M   'P 1'
#
loop_
_entity.id
_entity.type
_entity.pdbx_description
1 polymer ?
#
loop_
_entity_poly.entity_id
_entity_poly.type
_entity_poly.pdbx_seq_one_letter_code
_entity_poly.pdbx_strand_id
1 'polypeptide(L)'
;MAKNGHFDDACAEVLRINQRRHDKIKQLPSFWMQAVKPIPQIAAEDDYDPPPPAPSTIPGPIIQASTASPAKFFRGMTAHYFFLGSADKQWSATDGVGNTILHLAAFAESPDAIDWILKRPCGTGLLHKRNNNGDTPLEALQFKLEKKRTRQLLQSSIVACSDQFESYDHTAVQCLLKLQGLKDPSWNEMRRLEGGCTCGECVDGCLSPRMRLVLENEAESIYLKLRCGLASMSGTTYFEENKNLLTFLSDYCKKIIKHNKSVRCGLVSLSQHVNASLCCGLLPDEDNIMYGLRPSRR
;
A
#
# COMPACT_ATOMS: atom_id res chain seq x y z
N MET A 1 -28.99 -2.19 -38.63
CA MET A 1 -29.11 -0.98 -37.78
C MET A 1 -29.90 -1.34 -36.52
N ALA A 2 -29.19 -1.82 -35.50
CA ALA A 2 -29.60 -2.13 -34.11
C ALA A 2 -28.32 -2.80 -33.52
N LYS A 3 -27.73 -2.48 -32.37
CA LYS A 3 -28.16 -1.84 -31.12
C LYS A 3 -26.93 -1.12 -30.52
N ASN A 4 -26.99 0.21 -30.32
CA ASN A 4 -26.04 0.95 -29.46
C ASN A 4 -26.57 1.16 -28.03
N GLY A 5 -27.80 0.71 -27.73
CA GLY A 5 -28.51 1.10 -26.50
C GLY A 5 -27.98 0.52 -25.19
N HIS A 6 -27.13 -0.51 -25.19
CA HIS A 6 -26.62 -1.09 -23.94
C HIS A 6 -25.36 -0.39 -23.40
N PHE A 7 -24.66 0.40 -24.23
CA PHE A 7 -23.42 1.07 -23.84
C PHE A 7 -23.69 2.44 -23.19
N ASP A 8 -24.72 3.15 -23.66
CA ASP A 8 -25.14 4.44 -23.10
C ASP A 8 -25.67 4.29 -21.65
N ASP A 9 -26.28 3.15 -21.33
CA ASP A 9 -26.79 2.85 -19.98
C ASP A 9 -25.66 2.70 -18.94
N ALA A 10 -24.51 2.15 -19.33
CA ALA A 10 -23.36 2.00 -18.42
C ALA A 10 -22.71 3.35 -18.11
N CYS A 11 -22.58 4.24 -19.11
CA CYS A 11 -22.10 5.60 -18.91
C CYS A 11 -23.05 6.44 -18.04
N ALA A 12 -24.36 6.29 -18.24
CA ALA A 12 -25.36 6.98 -17.44
C ALA A 12 -25.31 6.58 -15.96
N GLU A 13 -25.02 5.30 -15.66
CA GLU A 13 -24.93 4.82 -14.28
C GLU A 13 -23.67 5.31 -13.56
N VAL A 14 -22.53 5.41 -14.26
CA VAL A 14 -21.29 5.98 -13.71
C VAL A 14 -21.47 7.45 -13.34
N LEU A 15 -22.15 8.24 -14.17
CA LEU A 15 -22.47 9.64 -13.87
C LEU A 15 -23.35 9.78 -12.63
N ARG A 16 -24.34 8.89 -12.44
CA ARG A 16 -25.18 8.89 -11.23
C ARG A 16 -24.40 8.53 -9.97
N ILE A 17 -23.45 7.60 -10.04
CA ILE A 17 -22.60 7.22 -8.90
C ILE A 17 -21.70 8.37 -8.47
N ASN A 18 -21.10 9.09 -9.44
CA ASN A 18 -20.25 10.24 -9.16
C ASN A 18 -21.03 11.43 -8.56
N GLN A 19 -22.25 11.68 -9.04
CA GLN A 19 -23.11 12.72 -8.48
C GLN A 19 -23.47 12.42 -7.00
N ARG A 20 -23.83 11.17 -6.68
CA ARG A 20 -24.16 10.75 -5.30
C ARG A 20 -22.97 10.88 -4.34
N ARG A 21 -21.74 10.67 -4.81
CA ARG A 21 -20.52 10.88 -4.00
C ARG A 21 -20.29 12.37 -3.71
N HIS A 22 -20.50 13.24 -4.70
CA HIS A 22 -20.36 14.68 -4.54
C HIS A 22 -21.38 15.27 -3.55
N ASP A 23 -22.61 14.76 -3.55
CA ASP A 23 -23.67 15.21 -2.67
C ASP A 23 -23.46 14.74 -1.21
N LYS A 24 -22.87 13.56 -1.00
CA LYS A 24 -22.49 13.07 0.35
C LYS A 24 -21.39 13.91 1.01
N ILE A 25 -20.44 14.42 0.24
CA ILE A 25 -19.35 15.28 0.77
C ILE A 25 -19.91 16.63 1.25
N LYS A 26 -20.98 17.13 0.61
CA LYS A 26 -21.67 18.37 1.01
C LYS A 26 -22.56 18.23 2.25
N GLN A 27 -22.82 17.00 2.72
CA GLN A 27 -23.69 16.73 3.87
C GLN A 27 -22.90 16.44 5.17
N LEU A 28 -21.58 16.55 5.17
CA LEU A 28 -20.80 16.40 6.40
C LEU A 28 -21.11 17.56 7.38
N PRO A 29 -21.57 17.27 8.62
CA PRO A 29 -21.87 18.32 9.59
C PRO A 29 -20.62 19.10 9.98
N SER A 30 -20.75 20.42 10.14
CA SER A 30 -19.74 21.32 10.69
C SER A 30 -19.55 21.10 12.20
N PHE A 31 -19.08 19.91 12.60
CA PHE A 31 -19.03 19.42 13.98
C PHE A 31 -17.96 20.09 14.88
N TRP A 32 -17.23 21.09 14.38
CA TRP A 32 -16.06 21.68 15.05
C TRP A 32 -16.31 22.99 15.81
N MET A 33 -17.52 23.24 16.32
CA MET A 33 -17.80 24.42 17.16
C MET A 33 -18.60 24.05 18.42
N GLN A 34 -18.03 23.20 19.28
CA GLN A 34 -18.48 23.13 20.67
C GLN A 34 -17.49 23.91 21.55
N ALA A 35 -18.02 24.88 22.28
CA ALA A 35 -17.28 25.72 23.21
C ALA A 35 -16.58 24.87 24.27
N VAL A 36 -15.26 25.01 24.36
CA VAL A 36 -14.43 24.38 25.39
C VAL A 36 -14.90 24.93 26.74
N LYS A 37 -15.48 24.07 27.58
CA LYS A 37 -15.83 24.45 28.96
C LYS A 37 -14.53 24.73 29.74
N PRO A 38 -14.49 25.79 30.57
CA PRO A 38 -13.33 26.07 31.40
C PRO A 38 -13.07 24.89 32.34
N ILE A 39 -11.82 24.44 32.36
CA ILE A 39 -11.34 23.33 33.19
C ILE A 39 -11.42 23.78 34.66
N PRO A 40 -12.01 22.98 35.56
CA PRO A 40 -12.01 23.28 36.99
C PRO A 40 -10.58 23.46 37.51
N GLN A 41 -10.33 24.50 38.31
CA GLN A 41 -9.04 24.68 38.97
C GLN A 41 -8.85 23.57 40.02
N ILE A 42 -7.88 22.69 39.77
CA ILE A 42 -7.44 21.65 40.70
C ILE A 42 -6.44 22.28 41.67
N ALA A 43 -6.50 21.91 42.95
CA ALA A 43 -5.53 22.38 43.95
C ALA A 43 -4.13 21.81 43.63
N ALA A 44 -3.08 22.60 43.85
CA ALA A 44 -1.70 22.24 43.48
C ALA A 44 -1.19 20.95 44.17
N GLU A 45 -1.82 20.55 45.27
CA GLU A 45 -1.51 19.34 46.04
C GLU A 45 -2.15 18.08 45.44
N ASP A 46 -3.23 18.24 44.68
CA ASP A 46 -3.88 17.18 43.88
C ASP A 46 -3.31 17.09 42.44
N ASP A 47 -2.43 18.03 42.06
CA ASP A 47 -1.73 18.08 40.77
C ASP A 47 -0.36 17.36 40.81
N TYR A 48 0.04 16.84 41.97
CA TYR A 48 1.29 16.10 42.10
C TYR A 48 1.09 14.62 41.72
N ASP A 49 1.25 14.32 40.44
CA ASP A 49 1.46 12.95 39.97
C ASP A 49 2.92 12.53 40.28
N PRO A 50 3.16 11.65 41.27
CA PRO A 50 4.52 11.19 41.56
C PRO A 50 5.12 10.56 40.30
N PRO A 51 6.43 10.75 40.04
CA PRO A 51 7.06 10.22 38.85
C PRO A 51 6.85 8.71 38.82
N PRO A 52 6.38 8.14 37.69
CA PRO A 52 6.14 6.72 37.60
C PRO A 52 7.42 5.95 37.94
N PRO A 53 7.29 4.76 38.55
CA PRO A 53 8.46 3.94 38.86
C PRO A 53 9.32 3.75 37.61
N ALA A 54 10.64 3.80 37.79
CA ALA A 54 11.57 3.72 36.67
C ALA A 54 11.24 2.51 35.79
N PRO A 55 11.01 2.72 34.47
CA PRO A 55 10.62 1.64 33.59
C PRO A 55 11.71 0.57 33.57
N SER A 56 11.30 -0.69 33.55
CA SER A 56 12.24 -1.79 33.36
C SER A 56 12.94 -1.63 32.00
N THR A 57 14.26 -1.75 31.96
CA THR A 57 15.04 -1.57 30.74
C THR A 57 15.33 -2.91 30.07
N ILE A 58 15.22 -2.97 28.74
CA ILE A 58 15.64 -4.15 27.98
C ILE A 58 17.16 -4.34 28.12
N PRO A 59 17.67 -5.55 28.40
CA PRO A 59 19.10 -5.82 28.49
C PRO A 59 19.86 -5.37 27.23
N GLY A 60 20.96 -4.62 27.42
CA GLY A 60 21.82 -4.12 26.34
C GLY A 60 22.23 -5.17 25.29
N PRO A 61 22.62 -6.41 25.68
CA PRO A 61 22.96 -7.45 24.71
C PRO A 61 21.83 -7.82 23.75
N ILE A 62 20.57 -7.73 24.18
CA ILE A 62 19.40 -8.01 23.33
C ILE A 62 19.19 -6.88 22.32
N ILE A 63 19.35 -5.63 22.76
CA ILE A 63 19.29 -4.45 21.90
C ILE A 63 20.35 -4.56 20.80
N GLN A 64 21.61 -4.88 21.17
CA GLN A 64 22.69 -5.07 20.20
C GLN A 64 22.44 -6.24 19.25
N ALA A 65 21.84 -7.33 19.72
CA ALA A 65 21.51 -8.47 18.88
C ALA A 65 20.44 -8.14 17.82
N SER A 66 19.53 -7.19 18.11
CA SER A 66 18.45 -6.77 17.20
C SER A 66 18.95 -6.15 15.90
N THR A 67 20.13 -5.54 15.92
CA THR A 67 20.77 -4.94 14.75
C THR A 67 21.73 -5.88 14.03
N ALA A 68 22.02 -7.06 14.59
CA ALA A 68 23.05 -7.97 14.08
C ALA A 68 22.50 -8.98 13.06
N SER A 69 21.52 -9.80 13.45
CA SER A 69 20.79 -10.68 12.54
C SER A 69 19.52 -11.24 13.22
N PRO A 70 18.48 -11.61 12.45
CA PRO A 70 17.25 -12.19 13.00
C PRO A 70 17.52 -13.41 13.91
N ALA A 71 18.43 -14.31 13.48
CA ALA A 71 18.75 -15.54 14.22
C ALA A 71 19.58 -15.29 15.50
N LYS A 72 20.44 -14.26 15.51
CA LYS A 72 21.19 -13.87 16.72
C LYS A 72 20.25 -13.21 17.72
N PHE A 73 19.38 -12.32 17.24
CA PHE A 73 18.35 -11.69 18.06
C PHE A 73 17.44 -12.73 18.73
N PHE A 74 16.89 -13.66 17.94
CA PHE A 74 16.00 -14.70 18.48
C PHE A 74 16.67 -15.54 19.58
N ARG A 75 17.92 -15.98 19.37
CA ARG A 75 18.68 -16.72 20.37
C ARG A 75 18.94 -15.91 21.65
N GLY A 76 19.39 -14.66 21.52
CA GLY A 76 19.65 -13.80 22.68
C GLY A 76 18.39 -13.47 23.47
N MET A 77 17.30 -13.15 22.77
CA MET A 77 15.99 -12.89 23.38
C MET A 77 15.47 -14.13 24.10
N THR A 78 15.43 -15.29 23.44
CA THR A 78 14.91 -16.51 24.06
C THR A 78 15.73 -16.90 25.29
N ALA A 79 17.06 -16.88 25.23
CA ALA A 79 17.91 -17.18 26.39
C ALA A 79 17.57 -16.31 27.63
N HIS A 80 17.20 -15.04 27.43
CA HIS A 80 16.87 -14.12 28.51
C HIS A 80 15.41 -14.25 29.00
N TYR A 81 14.46 -14.39 28.08
CA TYR A 81 13.02 -14.38 28.39
C TYR A 81 12.43 -15.77 28.65
N PHE A 82 13.18 -16.86 28.42
CA PHE A 82 12.66 -18.23 28.51
C PHE A 82 12.10 -18.60 29.89
N PHE A 83 12.77 -18.16 30.96
CA PHE A 83 12.40 -18.49 32.34
C PHE A 83 11.40 -17.51 32.96
N LEU A 84 11.01 -16.46 32.24
CA LEU A 84 10.12 -15.43 32.77
C LEU A 84 8.67 -15.89 32.74
N GLY A 85 7.95 -15.63 33.83
CA GLY A 85 6.51 -15.83 33.91
C GLY A 85 5.74 -14.83 33.04
N SER A 86 4.49 -15.16 32.68
CA SER A 86 3.65 -14.29 31.83
C SER A 86 3.31 -12.94 32.48
N ALA A 87 3.33 -12.86 33.82
CA ALA A 87 3.07 -11.64 34.59
C ALA A 87 4.36 -10.87 34.94
N ASP A 88 5.52 -11.30 34.41
CA ASP A 88 6.78 -10.65 34.69
C ASP A 88 6.81 -9.23 34.10
N LYS A 89 7.19 -8.25 34.92
CA LYS A 89 7.27 -6.83 34.52
C LYS A 89 8.26 -6.62 33.37
N GLN A 90 9.23 -7.52 33.21
CA GLN A 90 10.24 -7.45 32.16
C GLN A 90 9.65 -7.61 30.75
N TRP A 91 8.46 -8.19 30.58
CA TRP A 91 7.76 -8.18 29.29
C TRP A 91 7.34 -6.77 28.84
N SER A 92 7.12 -5.87 29.80
CA SER A 92 6.80 -4.47 29.54
C SER A 92 8.04 -3.57 29.52
N ALA A 93 9.24 -4.15 29.60
CA ALA A 93 10.48 -3.39 29.52
C ALA A 93 10.64 -2.74 28.15
N THR A 94 11.27 -1.56 28.12
CA THR A 94 11.55 -0.82 26.89
C THR A 94 13.03 -0.46 26.75
N ASP A 95 13.46 -0.15 25.52
CA ASP A 95 14.75 0.52 25.29
C ASP A 95 14.64 2.04 25.56
N GLY A 96 15.72 2.78 25.25
CA GLY A 96 15.76 4.24 25.43
C GLY A 96 14.81 5.03 24.52
N VAL A 97 14.18 4.40 23.53
CA VAL A 97 13.20 5.01 22.60
C VAL A 97 11.79 4.46 22.85
N GLY A 98 11.59 3.73 23.95
CA GLY A 98 10.28 3.17 24.30
C GLY A 98 9.92 1.91 23.50
N ASN A 99 10.84 1.32 22.74
CA ASN A 99 10.57 0.09 22.00
C ASN A 99 10.48 -1.09 22.97
N THR A 100 9.37 -1.81 22.93
CA THR A 100 9.22 -3.10 23.62
C THR A 100 10.01 -4.19 22.90
N ILE A 101 10.11 -5.38 23.51
CA ILE A 101 10.76 -6.53 22.86
C ILE A 101 10.12 -6.91 21.51
N LEU A 102 8.81 -6.67 21.35
CA LEU A 102 8.10 -6.94 20.09
C LEU A 102 8.45 -5.93 18.99
N HIS A 103 8.68 -4.66 19.35
CA HIS A 103 9.22 -3.67 18.40
C HIS A 103 10.62 -4.09 17.93
N LEU A 104 11.48 -4.52 18.85
CA LEU A 104 12.83 -4.99 18.50
C LEU A 104 12.80 -6.23 17.61
N ALA A 105 11.87 -7.17 17.86
CA ALA A 105 11.67 -8.34 17.00
C ALA A 105 11.23 -7.95 15.57
N ALA A 106 10.36 -6.94 15.47
CA ALA A 106 9.93 -6.39 14.20
C ALA A 106 11.09 -5.68 13.47
N PHE A 107 11.87 -4.84 14.16
CA PHE A 107 13.05 -4.19 13.59
C PHE A 107 14.16 -5.17 13.21
N ALA A 108 14.30 -6.28 13.93
CA ALA A 108 15.22 -7.35 13.56
C ALA A 108 14.72 -8.17 12.36
N GLU A 109 13.50 -7.92 11.85
CA GLU A 109 12.84 -8.72 10.82
C GLU A 109 12.90 -10.21 11.19
N SER A 110 12.52 -10.54 12.43
CA SER A 110 12.60 -11.91 12.97
C SER A 110 11.20 -12.51 13.16
N PRO A 111 10.66 -13.24 12.17
CA PRO A 111 9.32 -13.81 12.25
C PRO A 111 9.21 -14.87 13.35
N ASP A 112 10.28 -15.62 13.61
CA ASP A 112 10.35 -16.59 14.71
C ASP A 112 10.25 -15.92 16.08
N ALA A 113 10.93 -14.78 16.27
CA ALA A 113 10.84 -14.03 17.52
C ALA A 113 9.45 -13.46 17.73
N ILE A 114 8.84 -12.87 16.69
CA ILE A 114 7.46 -12.37 16.73
C ILE A 114 6.51 -13.52 17.10
N ASP A 115 6.60 -14.64 16.40
CA ASP A 115 5.75 -15.81 16.64
C ASP A 115 5.88 -16.32 18.09
N TRP A 116 7.11 -16.43 18.57
CA TRP A 116 7.40 -16.89 19.92
C TRP A 116 6.87 -15.93 20.99
N ILE A 117 7.00 -14.61 20.80
CA ILE A 117 6.45 -13.60 21.71
C ILE A 117 4.92 -13.65 21.71
N LEU A 118 4.29 -13.70 20.53
CA LEU A 118 2.83 -13.69 20.39
C LEU A 118 2.15 -14.94 20.95
N LYS A 119 2.87 -16.07 21.03
CA LYS A 119 2.40 -17.29 21.70
C LYS A 119 2.37 -17.17 23.23
N ARG A 120 2.97 -16.13 23.82
CA ARG A 120 2.93 -15.91 25.27
C ARG A 120 1.63 -15.20 25.67
N PRO A 121 1.07 -15.47 26.86
CA PRO A 121 -0.15 -14.79 27.31
C PRO A 121 -0.04 -13.25 27.35
N CYS A 122 1.15 -12.71 27.58
CA CYS A 122 1.42 -11.27 27.55
C CYS A 122 1.63 -10.70 26.14
N GLY A 123 1.84 -11.54 25.13
CA GLY A 123 2.22 -11.13 23.77
C GLY A 123 1.17 -10.28 23.08
N THR A 124 -0.12 -10.58 23.28
CA THR A 124 -1.23 -9.80 22.70
C THR A 124 -1.26 -8.37 23.25
N GLY A 125 -0.93 -8.18 24.52
CA GLY A 125 -0.81 -6.85 25.13
C GLY A 125 0.28 -6.00 24.49
N LEU A 126 1.35 -6.63 23.97
CA LEU A 126 2.47 -5.93 23.34
C LEU A 126 2.17 -5.44 21.92
N LEU A 127 1.19 -6.03 21.22
CA LEU A 127 0.79 -5.60 19.87
C LEU A 127 0.30 -4.15 19.82
N HIS A 128 -0.30 -3.67 20.91
CA HIS A 128 -0.91 -2.35 20.99
C HIS A 128 -0.07 -1.35 21.79
N LYS A 129 1.08 -1.77 22.33
CA LYS A 129 1.99 -0.87 23.02
C LYS A 129 2.63 0.07 22.00
N ARG A 130 2.62 1.36 22.30
CA ARG A 130 3.25 2.40 21.48
C ARG A 130 4.61 2.77 22.07
N ASN A 131 5.61 2.97 21.21
CA ASN A 131 6.91 3.50 21.59
C ASN A 131 6.87 5.03 21.77
N ASN A 132 8.02 5.68 21.98
CA ASN A 132 8.08 7.14 22.20
C ASN A 132 7.71 7.96 20.96
N ASN A 133 7.74 7.37 19.76
CA ASN A 133 7.23 8.01 18.55
C ASN A 133 5.71 7.84 18.39
N GLY A 134 5.07 7.10 19.29
CA GLY A 134 3.68 6.75 19.21
C GLY A 134 3.41 5.55 18.29
N ASP A 135 4.41 4.84 17.78
CA ASP A 135 4.22 3.72 16.85
C ASP A 135 4.00 2.41 17.63
N THR A 136 3.06 1.58 17.18
CA THR A 136 2.96 0.15 17.55
C THR A 136 4.05 -0.68 16.85
N PRO A 137 4.29 -1.95 17.22
CA PRO A 137 5.28 -2.79 16.54
C PRO A 137 5.01 -2.96 15.05
N LEU A 138 3.74 -3.06 14.64
CA LEU A 138 3.35 -3.14 13.23
C LEU A 138 3.66 -1.83 12.48
N GLU A 139 3.26 -0.69 13.05
CA GLU A 139 3.50 0.64 12.47
C GLU A 139 5.00 0.93 12.36
N ALA A 140 5.79 0.59 13.39
CA ALA A 140 7.24 0.76 13.40
C ALA A 140 7.93 -0.07 12.31
N LEU A 141 7.49 -1.32 12.08
CA LEU A 141 7.99 -2.14 10.99
C LEU A 141 7.61 -1.55 9.62
N GLN A 142 6.34 -1.19 9.44
CA GLN A 142 5.87 -0.57 8.19
C GLN A 142 6.67 0.71 7.87
N PHE A 143 6.93 1.55 8.87
CA PHE A 143 7.73 2.75 8.71
C PHE A 143 9.18 2.44 8.30
N LYS A 144 9.81 1.43 8.92
CA LYS A 144 11.16 0.97 8.53
C LYS A 144 11.16 0.46 7.08
N LEU A 145 10.20 -0.37 6.70
CA LEU A 145 10.10 -0.95 5.37
C LEU A 145 9.80 0.12 4.31
N GLU A 146 8.98 1.12 4.64
CA GLU A 146 8.70 2.25 3.76
C GLU A 146 9.94 3.11 3.51
N LYS A 147 10.80 3.30 4.54
CA LYS A 147 12.11 3.92 4.36
C LYS A 147 12.99 3.12 3.40
N LYS A 148 13.09 1.78 3.59
CA LYS A 148 13.85 0.88 2.71
C LYS A 148 13.33 0.93 1.27
N ARG A 149 12.01 1.06 1.08
CA ARG A 149 11.34 1.13 -0.21
C ARG A 149 11.62 2.44 -0.96
N THR A 150 11.57 3.56 -0.25
CA THR A 150 11.56 4.89 -0.88
C THR A 150 12.89 5.60 -0.88
N ARG A 151 13.81 5.24 0.04
CA ARG A 151 15.03 5.99 0.32
C ARG A 151 16.21 5.07 0.51
N GLN A 152 17.33 5.45 -0.09
CA GLN A 152 18.63 4.84 0.17
C GLN A 152 19.59 5.93 0.67
N LEU A 153 20.31 5.63 1.75
CA LEU A 153 21.40 6.49 2.21
C LEU A 153 22.67 6.13 1.43
N LEU A 154 23.15 7.04 0.60
CA LEU A 154 24.40 6.90 -0.13
C LEU A 154 25.37 7.97 0.38
N GLN A 155 26.41 7.53 1.09
CA GLN A 155 27.36 8.42 1.77
C GLN A 155 26.64 9.41 2.72
N SER A 156 26.55 10.68 2.33
CA SER A 156 25.92 11.77 3.08
C SER A 156 24.60 12.26 2.46
N SER A 157 24.09 11.58 1.42
CA SER A 157 22.88 11.99 0.69
C SER A 157 21.78 10.94 0.74
N ILE A 158 20.53 11.39 0.81
CA ILE A 158 19.35 10.54 0.68
C ILE A 158 18.94 10.55 -0.79
N VAL A 159 18.95 9.39 -1.43
CA VAL A 159 18.52 9.20 -2.82
C VAL A 159 17.14 8.56 -2.83
N ALA A 160 16.22 9.09 -3.63
CA ALA A 160 14.93 8.45 -3.88
C ALA A 160 15.13 7.22 -4.77
N CYS A 161 14.75 6.04 -4.28
CA CYS A 161 14.95 4.76 -4.97
C CYS A 161 13.65 3.97 -5.19
N SER A 162 12.49 4.64 -5.10
CA SER A 162 11.18 3.99 -5.22
C SER A 162 11.03 3.23 -6.55
N ASP A 163 11.59 3.76 -7.63
CA ASP A 163 11.50 3.18 -8.98
C ASP A 163 12.38 1.92 -9.15
N GLN A 164 13.28 1.67 -8.20
CA GLN A 164 14.18 0.50 -8.18
C GLN A 164 13.71 -0.58 -7.20
N PHE A 165 12.61 -0.32 -6.48
CA PHE A 165 12.07 -1.27 -5.54
C PHE A 165 11.30 -2.37 -6.27
N GLU A 166 11.77 -3.61 -6.15
CA GLU A 166 11.11 -4.78 -6.72
C GLU A 166 10.09 -5.37 -5.75
N SER A 167 10.54 -5.74 -4.54
CA SER A 167 9.69 -6.30 -3.48
C SER A 167 10.40 -6.30 -2.12
N TYR A 168 9.63 -6.50 -1.05
CA TYR A 168 10.19 -6.88 0.23
C TYR A 168 10.60 -8.36 0.24
N ASP A 169 11.61 -8.66 1.07
CA ASP A 169 12.00 -10.03 1.33
C ASP A 169 10.89 -10.81 2.06
N HIS A 170 10.92 -12.14 1.87
CA HIS A 170 9.92 -13.04 2.44
C HIS A 170 9.84 -12.93 3.97
N THR A 171 10.98 -12.68 4.63
CA THR A 171 11.08 -12.55 6.08
C THR A 171 10.32 -11.33 6.61
N ALA A 172 10.48 -10.16 5.96
CA ALA A 172 9.73 -8.96 6.28
C ALA A 172 8.22 -9.15 6.05
N VAL A 173 7.83 -9.81 4.96
CA VAL A 173 6.43 -10.15 4.68
C VAL A 173 5.84 -11.05 5.75
N GLN A 174 6.56 -12.09 6.19
CA GLN A 174 6.14 -12.94 7.31
C GLN A 174 5.98 -12.15 8.62
N CYS A 175 6.87 -11.20 8.91
CA CYS A 175 6.74 -10.33 10.07
C CYS A 175 5.46 -9.50 10.01
N LEU A 176 5.17 -8.88 8.86
CA LEU A 176 3.94 -8.11 8.63
C LEU A 176 2.69 -8.98 8.84
N LEU A 177 2.66 -10.18 8.23
CA LEU A 177 1.53 -11.12 8.36
C LEU A 177 1.27 -11.49 9.83
N LYS A 178 2.32 -11.85 10.57
CA LYS A 178 2.21 -12.21 11.99
C LYS A 178 1.71 -11.05 12.85
N LEU A 179 2.23 -9.84 12.64
CA LEU A 179 1.83 -8.65 13.38
C LEU A 179 0.41 -8.16 13.01
N GLN A 180 -0.05 -8.44 11.78
CA GLN A 180 -1.44 -8.23 11.37
C GLN A 180 -2.40 -9.32 11.89
N GLY A 181 -1.89 -10.42 12.43
CA GLY A 181 -2.69 -11.55 12.91
C GLY A 181 -3.27 -12.42 11.78
N LEU A 182 -2.70 -12.36 10.57
CA LEU A 182 -3.12 -13.16 9.42
C LEU A 182 -2.46 -14.56 9.49
N LYS A 183 -3.28 -15.61 9.64
CA LYS A 183 -2.81 -17.00 9.74
C LYS A 183 -2.69 -17.69 8.39
N ASP A 184 -3.68 -17.49 7.53
CA ASP A 184 -3.79 -18.13 6.22
C ASP A 184 -3.98 -17.04 5.14
N PRO A 185 -2.94 -16.25 4.84
CA PRO A 185 -3.06 -15.18 3.87
C PRO A 185 -3.31 -15.73 2.48
N SER A 186 -4.26 -15.12 1.77
CA SER A 186 -4.44 -15.31 0.34
C SER A 186 -3.19 -14.87 -0.43
N TRP A 187 -3.02 -15.38 -1.64
CA TRP A 187 -1.92 -14.98 -2.51
C TRP A 187 -1.93 -13.48 -2.85
N ASN A 188 -3.12 -12.88 -2.97
CA ASN A 188 -3.28 -11.44 -3.15
C ASN A 188 -2.79 -10.65 -1.94
N GLU A 189 -3.03 -11.14 -0.72
CA GLU A 189 -2.50 -10.50 0.50
C GLU A 189 -0.99 -10.57 0.57
N MET A 190 -0.39 -11.71 0.21
CA MET A 190 1.06 -11.85 0.15
C MET A 190 1.68 -10.87 -0.85
N ARG A 191 1.20 -10.86 -2.10
CA ARG A 191 1.66 -9.91 -3.15
C ARG A 191 1.53 -8.46 -2.72
N ARG A 192 0.42 -8.14 -2.07
CA ARG A 192 0.14 -6.79 -1.58
C ARG A 192 1.19 -6.33 -0.58
N LEU A 193 1.55 -7.20 0.36
CA LEU A 193 2.59 -6.92 1.34
C LEU A 193 3.97 -6.90 0.69
N GLU A 194 4.28 -7.81 -0.24
CA GLU A 194 5.53 -7.82 -1.01
C GLU A 194 5.77 -6.51 -1.76
N GLY A 195 4.72 -5.93 -2.36
CA GLY A 195 4.75 -4.63 -3.03
C GLY A 195 4.67 -3.41 -2.09
N GLY A 196 4.54 -3.63 -0.77
CA GLY A 196 4.44 -2.58 0.23
C GLY A 196 3.10 -1.84 0.30
N CYS A 197 2.05 -2.40 -0.29
CA CYS A 197 0.69 -1.90 -0.16
C CYS A 197 0.10 -2.34 1.20
N THR A 198 -0.41 -1.39 2.01
CA THR A 198 -1.10 -1.70 3.28
C THR A 198 -2.60 -1.44 3.24
N CYS A 199 -3.15 -0.93 2.13
CA CYS A 199 -4.53 -0.42 2.06
C CYS A 199 -5.66 -1.47 2.13
N GLY A 200 -5.37 -2.76 1.94
CA GLY A 200 -6.38 -3.83 2.00
C GLY A 200 -7.21 -4.03 0.72
N GLU A 201 -7.17 -3.07 -0.21
CA GLU A 201 -8.08 -3.02 -1.36
C GLU A 201 -7.34 -3.00 -2.71
N CYS A 202 -6.08 -3.45 -2.72
CA CYS A 202 -5.26 -3.55 -3.94
C CYS A 202 -5.85 -4.62 -4.88
N VAL A 203 -6.19 -4.25 -6.13
CA VAL A 203 -6.66 -5.18 -7.18
C VAL A 203 -5.56 -6.19 -7.48
N ASP A 204 -5.89 -7.48 -7.35
CA ASP A 204 -4.97 -8.63 -7.42
C ASP A 204 -3.68 -8.45 -6.59
N GLY A 205 -3.78 -7.69 -5.50
CA GLY A 205 -2.65 -7.36 -4.64
C GLY A 205 -1.64 -6.37 -5.23
N CYS A 206 -1.83 -5.90 -6.47
CA CYS A 206 -0.82 -5.10 -7.17
C CYS A 206 -1.22 -3.63 -7.32
N LEU A 207 -2.50 -3.38 -7.61
CA LEU A 207 -2.96 -2.07 -8.05
C LEU A 207 -3.86 -1.42 -6.99
N SER A 208 -3.30 -0.46 -6.25
CA SER A 208 -4.07 0.28 -5.22
C SER A 208 -5.28 1.01 -5.80
N PRO A 209 -6.35 1.25 -5.02
CA PRO A 209 -7.53 1.99 -5.50
C PRO A 209 -7.17 3.37 -6.06
N ARG A 210 -6.21 4.06 -5.44
CA ARG A 210 -5.73 5.37 -5.91
C ARG A 210 -5.00 5.26 -7.25
N MET A 211 -4.10 4.28 -7.39
CA MET A 211 -3.38 4.08 -8.65
C MET A 211 -4.32 3.66 -9.76
N ARG A 212 -5.29 2.78 -9.46
CA ARG A 212 -6.32 2.37 -10.41
C ARG A 212 -7.10 3.56 -10.96
N LEU A 213 -7.55 4.47 -10.08
CA LEU A 213 -8.26 5.68 -10.50
C LEU A 213 -7.40 6.58 -11.39
N VAL A 214 -6.11 6.73 -11.08
CA VAL A 214 -5.18 7.51 -11.90
C VAL A 214 -5.00 6.86 -13.28
N LEU A 215 -4.78 5.55 -13.32
CA LEU A 215 -4.63 4.81 -14.58
C LEU A 215 -5.92 4.79 -15.41
N GLU A 216 -7.09 4.72 -14.77
CA GLU A 216 -8.40 4.79 -15.41
C GLU A 216 -8.55 6.13 -16.16
N ASN A 217 -8.32 7.25 -15.45
CA ASN A 217 -8.38 8.58 -16.05
C ASN A 217 -7.36 8.75 -17.20
N GLU A 218 -6.15 8.23 -17.03
CA GLU A 218 -5.11 8.32 -18.07
C GLU A 218 -5.46 7.44 -19.28
N ALA A 219 -5.96 6.23 -19.07
CA ALA A 219 -6.40 5.33 -20.14
C ALA A 219 -7.57 5.93 -20.94
N GLU A 220 -8.53 6.57 -20.26
CA GLU A 220 -9.63 7.29 -20.91
C GLU A 220 -9.10 8.48 -21.74
N SER A 221 -8.22 9.30 -21.18
CA SER A 221 -7.58 10.43 -21.86
C SER A 221 -6.83 9.98 -23.12
N ILE A 222 -6.04 8.90 -23.03
CA ILE A 222 -5.32 8.31 -24.17
C ILE A 222 -6.29 7.79 -25.22
N TYR A 223 -7.32 7.04 -24.83
CA TYR A 223 -8.35 6.53 -25.73
C TYR A 223 -9.03 7.66 -26.52
N LEU A 224 -9.48 8.72 -25.83
CA LEU A 224 -10.16 9.85 -26.47
C LEU A 224 -9.25 10.58 -27.47
N LYS A 225 -7.98 10.77 -27.11
CA LYS A 225 -6.98 11.41 -28.00
C LYS A 225 -6.69 10.56 -29.23
N LEU A 226 -6.40 9.27 -29.06
CA LEU A 226 -6.13 8.36 -30.17
C LEU A 226 -7.36 8.15 -31.08
N ARG A 227 -8.57 8.19 -30.52
CA ARG A 227 -9.80 8.12 -31.31
C ARG A 227 -9.99 9.38 -32.17
N CYS A 228 -9.52 10.54 -31.70
CA CYS A 228 -9.62 11.79 -32.42
C CYS A 228 -8.84 11.72 -33.74
N GLY A 229 -9.49 12.07 -34.85
CA GLY A 229 -8.86 12.08 -36.16
C GLY A 229 -8.58 10.70 -36.79
N LEU A 230 -8.87 9.59 -36.12
CA LEU A 230 -8.69 8.23 -36.66
C LEU A 230 -9.39 8.04 -38.03
N ALA A 231 -10.58 8.62 -38.18
CA ALA A 231 -11.38 8.49 -39.39
C ALA A 231 -10.92 9.42 -40.52
N SER A 232 -10.48 10.64 -40.18
CA SER A 232 -10.29 11.76 -41.11
C SER A 232 -8.84 12.06 -41.45
N MET A 233 -7.89 11.64 -40.63
CA MET A 233 -6.47 11.98 -40.80
C MET A 233 -5.74 10.96 -41.67
N SER A 234 -4.76 11.47 -42.44
CA SER A 234 -3.74 10.61 -43.04
C SER A 234 -2.91 9.94 -41.94
N GLY A 235 -2.31 8.79 -42.24
CA GLY A 235 -1.54 8.07 -41.22
C GLY A 235 -0.29 8.79 -40.74
N THR A 236 0.33 9.63 -41.58
CA THR A 236 1.46 10.49 -41.19
C THR A 236 1.00 11.61 -40.27
N THR A 237 -0.08 12.32 -40.63
CA THR A 237 -0.65 13.39 -39.79
C THR A 237 -1.10 12.82 -38.44
N TYR A 238 -1.80 11.67 -38.45
CA TYR A 238 -2.24 10.99 -37.23
C TYR A 238 -1.05 10.67 -36.30
N PHE A 239 0.05 10.18 -36.88
CA PHE A 239 1.24 9.84 -36.10
C PHE A 239 1.87 11.07 -35.46
N GLU A 240 2.04 12.16 -36.21
CA GLU A 240 2.70 13.36 -35.68
C GLU A 240 1.85 14.01 -34.57
N GLU A 241 0.51 14.08 -34.73
CA GLU A 241 -0.38 14.59 -33.67
C GLU A 241 -0.35 13.73 -32.39
N ASN A 242 -0.12 12.42 -32.52
CA ASN A 242 -0.13 11.49 -31.39
C ASN A 242 1.27 11.07 -30.92
N LYS A 243 2.34 11.68 -31.42
CA LYS A 243 3.73 11.24 -31.24
C LYS A 243 4.12 11.02 -29.77
N ASN A 244 3.67 11.91 -28.88
CA ASN A 244 3.96 11.82 -27.44
C ASN A 244 3.31 10.59 -26.79
N LEU A 245 2.10 10.22 -27.21
CA LEU A 245 1.39 9.03 -26.70
C LEU A 245 2.01 7.72 -27.21
N LEU A 246 2.66 7.78 -28.38
CA LEU A 246 3.27 6.62 -29.03
C LEU A 246 4.74 6.41 -28.64
N THR A 247 5.28 7.19 -27.71
CA THR A 247 6.73 7.19 -27.41
C THR A 247 7.24 5.83 -26.96
N PHE A 248 6.43 5.08 -26.21
CA PHE A 248 6.76 3.76 -25.66
C PHE A 248 6.63 2.62 -26.66
N LEU A 249 6.07 2.85 -27.85
CA LEU A 249 6.00 1.84 -28.89
C LEU A 249 7.37 1.63 -29.55
N SER A 250 7.65 0.40 -29.97
CA SER A 250 8.85 0.10 -30.75
C SER A 250 8.83 0.84 -32.09
N ASP A 251 10.01 1.09 -32.67
CA ASP A 251 10.12 1.76 -33.97
C ASP A 251 9.40 1.00 -35.09
N TYR A 252 9.33 -0.32 -34.99
CA TYR A 252 8.55 -1.16 -35.88
C TYR A 252 7.05 -0.84 -35.79
N CYS A 253 6.48 -0.83 -34.58
CA CYS A 253 5.08 -0.46 -34.36
C CYS A 253 4.78 0.96 -34.84
N LYS A 254 5.68 1.92 -34.54
CA LYS A 254 5.58 3.31 -35.00
C LYS A 254 5.51 3.42 -36.52
N LYS A 255 6.36 2.69 -37.25
CA LYS A 255 6.34 2.64 -38.73
C LYS A 255 5.03 2.06 -39.25
N ILE A 256 4.53 0.97 -38.68
CA ILE A 256 3.28 0.35 -39.14
C ILE A 256 2.08 1.26 -38.91
N ILE A 257 2.00 1.91 -37.74
CA ILE A 257 0.93 2.84 -37.38
C ILE A 257 0.83 4.00 -38.39
N LYS A 258 1.97 4.49 -38.91
CA LYS A 258 2.00 5.54 -39.96
C LYS A 258 1.32 5.11 -41.25
N HIS A 259 1.37 3.83 -41.61
CA HIS A 259 0.93 3.37 -42.93
C HIS A 259 -0.37 2.54 -42.89
N ASN A 260 -0.72 1.93 -41.75
CA ASN A 260 -1.82 0.98 -41.66
C ASN A 260 -2.97 1.49 -40.78
N LYS A 261 -4.13 1.77 -41.38
CA LYS A 261 -5.34 2.23 -40.68
C LYS A 261 -5.89 1.18 -39.72
N SER A 262 -5.87 -0.10 -40.09
CA SER A 262 -6.38 -1.18 -39.23
C SER A 262 -5.58 -1.31 -37.95
N VAL A 263 -4.27 -1.10 -38.00
CA VAL A 263 -3.40 -1.11 -36.80
C VAL A 263 -3.70 0.09 -35.91
N ARG A 264 -3.98 1.27 -36.48
CA ARG A 264 -4.45 2.43 -35.68
C ARG A 264 -5.77 2.15 -34.99
N CYS A 265 -6.73 1.56 -35.70
CA CYS A 265 -8.00 1.13 -35.10
C CYS A 265 -7.78 0.12 -33.98
N GLY A 266 -6.90 -0.87 -34.19
CA GLY A 266 -6.54 -1.86 -33.17
C GLY A 266 -5.93 -1.21 -31.93
N LEU A 267 -5.06 -0.21 -32.09
CA LEU A 267 -4.50 0.54 -30.96
C LEU A 267 -5.58 1.31 -30.17
N VAL A 268 -6.51 1.97 -30.87
CA VAL A 268 -7.64 2.66 -30.22
C VAL A 268 -8.52 1.68 -29.44
N SER A 269 -8.84 0.52 -30.04
CA SER A 269 -9.57 -0.54 -29.35
C SER A 269 -8.81 -1.07 -28.14
N LEU A 270 -7.50 -1.30 -28.26
CA LEU A 270 -6.67 -1.73 -27.14
C LEU A 270 -6.74 -0.76 -25.96
N SER A 271 -6.55 0.54 -26.21
CA SER A 271 -6.68 1.57 -25.16
C SER A 271 -8.07 1.59 -24.52
N GLN A 272 -9.13 1.37 -25.31
CA GLN A 272 -10.49 1.25 -24.80
C GLN A 272 -10.64 0.05 -23.85
N HIS A 273 -10.07 -1.11 -24.20
CA HIS A 273 -10.15 -2.31 -23.37
C HIS A 273 -9.34 -2.17 -22.09
N VAL A 274 -8.16 -1.55 -22.14
CA VAL A 274 -7.39 -1.21 -20.92
C VAL A 274 -8.23 -0.36 -19.98
N ASN A 275 -8.89 0.68 -20.50
CA ASN A 275 -9.79 1.51 -19.69
C ASN A 275 -10.94 0.69 -19.09
N ALA A 276 -11.60 -0.14 -19.90
CA ALA A 276 -12.70 -1.00 -19.44
C ALA A 276 -12.27 -1.98 -18.33
N SER A 277 -11.09 -2.60 -18.44
CA SER A 277 -10.54 -3.47 -17.39
C SER A 277 -10.37 -2.70 -16.08
N LEU A 278 -9.80 -1.49 -16.13
CA LEU A 278 -9.58 -0.65 -14.95
C LEU A 278 -10.88 -0.17 -14.29
N CYS A 279 -11.89 0.21 -15.10
CA CYS A 279 -13.24 0.55 -14.61
C CYS A 279 -13.91 -0.64 -13.91
N CYS A 280 -13.69 -1.86 -14.41
CA CYS A 280 -14.23 -3.09 -13.83
C CYS A 280 -13.45 -3.59 -12.61
N GLY A 281 -12.38 -2.91 -12.20
CA GLY A 281 -11.55 -3.36 -11.08
C GLY A 281 -10.68 -4.57 -11.41
N LEU A 282 -10.30 -4.73 -12.68
CA LEU A 282 -9.43 -5.81 -13.17
C LEU A 282 -8.06 -5.24 -13.57
N LEU A 283 -7.02 -6.07 -13.49
CA LEU A 283 -5.73 -5.73 -14.08
C LEU A 283 -5.83 -5.72 -15.61
N PRO A 284 -5.22 -4.75 -16.31
CA PRO A 284 -5.16 -4.74 -17.77
C PRO A 284 -4.08 -5.70 -18.28
N ASP A 285 -4.22 -6.99 -17.97
CA ASP A 285 -3.38 -8.08 -18.50
C ASP A 285 -3.92 -8.61 -19.84
N GLU A 286 -3.17 -9.53 -20.45
CA GLU A 286 -3.53 -10.11 -21.75
C GLU A 286 -4.91 -10.77 -21.72
N ASP A 287 -5.22 -11.56 -20.70
CA ASP A 287 -6.49 -12.28 -20.60
C ASP A 287 -7.68 -11.31 -20.48
N ASN A 288 -7.57 -10.31 -19.61
CA ASN A 288 -8.62 -9.33 -19.37
C ASN A 288 -8.82 -8.39 -20.58
N ILE A 289 -7.74 -8.01 -21.27
CA ILE A 289 -7.82 -7.22 -22.50
C ILE A 289 -8.43 -8.05 -23.63
N MET A 290 -7.97 -9.28 -23.81
CA MET A 290 -8.41 -10.16 -24.91
C MET A 290 -9.84 -10.64 -24.71
N TYR A 291 -10.31 -10.81 -23.46
CA TYR A 291 -11.71 -11.10 -23.17
C TYR A 291 -12.62 -9.99 -23.69
N GLY A 292 -12.22 -8.73 -23.51
CA GLY A 292 -12.93 -7.57 -24.04
C GLY A 292 -12.93 -7.50 -25.57
N LEU A 293 -11.86 -7.94 -26.22
CA LEU A 293 -11.69 -7.91 -27.69
C LEU A 293 -12.50 -8.99 -28.42
N ARG A 294 -12.96 -10.05 -27.75
CA ARG A 294 -13.75 -11.10 -28.39
C ARG A 294 -15.11 -10.51 -28.77
N PRO A 295 -15.46 -10.45 -30.08
CA PRO A 295 -16.81 -10.03 -30.46
C PRO A 295 -17.79 -10.98 -29.79
N SER A 296 -18.81 -10.41 -29.13
CA SER A 296 -19.91 -11.20 -28.57
C SER A 296 -20.48 -12.02 -29.73
N ARG A 297 -20.18 -13.32 -29.77
CA ARG A 297 -20.82 -14.22 -30.73
C ARG A 297 -22.30 -14.21 -30.40
N ARG A 298 -23.07 -13.43 -31.15
CA ARG A 298 -24.52 -13.50 -31.26
C ARG A 298 -24.85 -13.84 -32.69
#